data_AF-A0AAJ1QBC9-F1
#
_entry.id   AF-A0AAJ1QBC9-F1
#
_cell.length_a   1.000
_cell.length_b   1.000
_cell.length_c   1.000
_cell.angle_alpha   90.00
_cell.angle_beta   90.00
_cell.angle_gamma   90.00
#
_symmetry.space_group_name_H-M   'P 1'
#
loop_
_entity.id
_entity.type
_entity.pdbx_description
1 polymer ?
#
loop_
_entity_poly.entity_id
_entity_poly.type
_entity_poly.pdbx_seq_one_letter_code
_entity_poly.pdbx_strand_id
1 'polypeptide(L)'
;HIIRATLESIAYQTRDVLEAMQADSGIRLHALRVDGGAVANNFLMQFQSDILGTRVERPEVREVTALGAAYLAGLAVGFWQNLDELQ
;
A
#
# COMPACT_ATOMS: atom_id res chain seq x y z
N HIS A 1 -5.13 26.17 3.54
CA HIS A 1 -3.84 25.83 2.91
C HIS A 1 -3.03 24.83 3.73
N ILE A 2 -2.83 25.00 5.05
CA ILE A 2 -1.98 24.12 5.88
C ILE A 2 -2.39 22.65 5.85
N ILE A 3 -3.68 22.32 6.06
CA ILE A 3 -4.16 20.92 6.05
C ILE A 3 -3.82 20.22 4.73
N ARG A 4 -4.01 20.91 3.61
CA ARG A 4 -3.66 20.40 2.27
C ARG A 4 -2.15 20.19 2.15
N ALA A 5 -1.35 21.17 2.58
CA ALA A 5 0.11 21.06 2.56
C ALA A 5 0.62 19.89 3.42
N THR A 6 -0.05 19.56 4.52
CA THR A 6 0.26 18.37 5.33
C THR A 6 -0.02 17.07 4.57
N LEU A 7 -1.12 16.98 3.83
CA LEU A 7 -1.41 15.78 3.02
C LEU A 7 -0.43 15.66 1.84
N GLU A 8 -0.12 16.78 1.19
CA GLU A 8 0.84 16.81 0.09
C GLU A 8 2.26 16.43 0.59
N SER A 9 2.66 16.87 1.79
CA SER A 9 3.97 16.51 2.35
C SER A 9 4.11 15.01 2.66
N ILE A 10 3.04 14.35 3.10
CA ILE A 10 3.00 12.89 3.28
C ILE A 10 3.25 12.19 1.94
N ALA A 11 2.60 12.69 0.87
CA ALA A 11 2.73 12.07 -0.44
C ALA A 11 4.13 12.26 -1.05
N TYR A 12 4.73 13.44 -0.89
CA TYR A 12 6.11 13.69 -1.32
C TYR A 12 7.11 12.81 -0.58
N GLN A 13 7.00 12.69 0.75
CA GLN A 13 7.87 11.80 1.52
C GLN A 13 7.76 10.34 1.06
N THR A 14 6.54 9.88 0.76
CA THR A 14 6.31 8.52 0.23
C THR A 14 6.97 8.35 -1.14
N ARG A 15 6.88 9.36 -2.01
CA ARG A 15 7.53 9.36 -3.33
C ARG A 15 9.05 9.29 -3.23
N ASP A 16 9.67 10.09 -2.36
CA ASP A 16 11.12 10.12 -2.22
C ASP A 16 11.69 8.75 -1.81
N VAL A 17 11.00 8.06 -0.89
CA VAL A 17 11.37 6.69 -0.48
C VAL A 17 11.23 5.71 -1.64
N LEU A 18 10.14 5.78 -2.40
CA LEU A 18 9.92 4.90 -3.54
C LEU A 18 10.93 5.15 -4.68
N GLU A 19 11.31 6.41 -4.93
CA GLU A 19 12.36 6.74 -5.90
C GLU A 19 13.71 6.14 -5.49
N ALA A 20 14.08 6.25 -4.21
CA ALA A 20 15.29 5.62 -3.68
C ALA A 20 15.25 4.09 -3.82
N MET A 21 14.14 3.45 -3.44
CA MET A 21 13.98 1.99 -3.58
C MET A 21 14.08 1.52 -5.04
N GLN A 22 13.53 2.28 -5.99
CA GLN A 22 13.64 1.96 -7.42
C GLN A 22 15.07 2.15 -7.94
N ALA A 23 15.77 3.19 -7.48
CA ALA A 23 17.17 3.42 -7.83
C ALA A 23 18.09 2.30 -7.30
N ASP A 24 17.86 1.83 -6.07
CA ASP A 24 18.67 0.79 -5.44
C ASP A 24 18.37 -0.62 -5.98
N SER A 25 17.10 -0.92 -6.26
CA SER A 25 16.69 -2.25 -6.74
C SER A 25 16.72 -2.42 -8.26
N GLY A 26 16.67 -1.32 -9.03
CA GLY A 26 16.47 -1.34 -10.49
C GLY A 26 15.07 -1.80 -10.93
N ILE A 27 14.15 -2.04 -9.99
CA ILE A 27 12.78 -2.49 -10.26
C ILE A 27 11.87 -1.27 -10.33
N ARG A 28 11.02 -1.18 -11.35
CA ARG A 28 10.01 -0.13 -11.44
C ARG A 28 8.76 -0.46 -10.63
N LEU A 29 8.20 0.55 -9.97
CA LEU A 29 6.96 0.42 -9.22
C LEU A 29 5.76 0.21 -10.16
N HIS A 30 5.13 -0.96 -10.07
CA HIS A 30 3.95 -1.31 -10.89
C HIS A 30 2.63 -0.80 -10.29
N ALA A 31 2.47 -0.93 -8.98
CA ALA A 31 1.32 -0.43 -8.22
C ALA A 31 1.73 -0.23 -6.76
N LEU A 32 1.08 0.72 -6.08
CA LEU A 32 1.26 0.99 -4.66
C LEU A 32 0.03 0.49 -3.89
N ARG A 33 0.18 -0.59 -3.14
CA ARG A 33 -0.85 -1.06 -2.20
C ARG A 33 -0.76 -0.25 -0.91
N VAL A 34 -1.90 0.19 -0.40
CA VAL A 34 -1.98 1.11 0.75
C VAL A 34 -2.92 0.59 1.83
N ASP A 35 -2.58 0.85 3.09
CA ASP A 35 -3.29 0.41 4.29
C ASP A 35 -3.26 1.51 5.38
N GLY A 36 -4.16 1.43 6.36
CA GLY A 36 -4.18 2.29 7.54
C GLY A 36 -5.17 3.46 7.48
N GLY A 37 -5.16 4.29 8.53
CA GLY A 37 -6.15 5.35 8.71
C GLY A 37 -6.09 6.45 7.64
N ALA A 38 -4.89 6.83 7.19
CA ALA A 38 -4.70 7.90 6.21
C ALA A 38 -5.29 7.57 4.82
N VAL A 39 -5.40 6.28 4.51
CA VAL A 39 -5.91 5.74 3.24
C VAL A 39 -7.42 5.99 3.05
N ALA A 40 -8.13 6.33 4.13
CA ALA A 40 -9.51 6.79 4.04
C ALA A 40 -9.64 8.17 3.37
N ASN A 41 -8.56 8.95 3.27
CA ASN A 41 -8.58 10.28 2.66
C ASN A 41 -8.42 10.18 1.13
N ASN A 42 -9.52 10.34 0.40
CA ASN A 42 -9.52 10.25 -1.07
C ASN A 42 -8.64 11.29 -1.75
N PHE A 43 -8.48 12.49 -1.19
CA PHE A 43 -7.59 13.50 -1.75
C PHE A 43 -6.13 13.03 -1.68
N LEU A 44 -5.71 12.51 -0.51
CA LEU A 44 -4.35 11.99 -0.34
C LEU A 44 -4.09 10.83 -1.32
N MET A 45 -5.03 9.90 -1.46
CA MET A 45 -4.88 8.74 -2.35
C MET A 45 -4.81 9.16 -3.83
N GLN A 46 -5.64 10.12 -4.24
CA GLN A 46 -5.58 10.63 -5.61
C GLN A 46 -4.26 11.36 -5.87
N PHE A 47 -3.89 12.29 -4.97
CA PHE A 47 -2.66 13.06 -5.12
C PHE A 47 -1.42 12.14 -5.13
N GLN A 48 -1.39 11.10 -4.29
CA GLN A 48 -0.33 10.10 -4.31
C GLN A 48 -0.24 9.37 -5.66
N SER A 49 -1.38 8.97 -6.23
CA SER A 49 -1.43 8.34 -7.56
C SER A 49 -0.93 9.30 -8.65
N ASP A 50 -1.33 10.57 -8.58
CA ASP A 50 -0.96 11.60 -9.55
C ASP A 50 0.56 11.84 -9.54
N ILE A 51 1.18 12.00 -8.36
CA ILE A 51 2.62 12.30 -8.28
C ILE A 51 3.51 11.08 -8.56
N LEU A 52 3.01 9.86 -8.36
CA LEU A 52 3.75 8.62 -8.65
C LEU A 52 3.57 8.16 -10.09
N GLY A 53 2.51 8.61 -10.77
CA GLY A 53 2.15 8.12 -12.11
C GLY A 53 1.82 6.62 -12.13
N THR A 54 1.37 6.06 -11.00
CA THR A 54 1.05 4.64 -10.85
C THR A 54 -0.27 4.45 -10.09
N ARG A 55 -0.81 3.24 -10.17
CA ARG A 55 -2.06 2.89 -9.49
C ARG A 55 -1.84 2.78 -7.99
N VAL A 56 -2.67 3.46 -7.22
CA VAL A 56 -2.78 3.27 -5.77
C VAL A 56 -3.96 2.32 -5.48
N GLU A 57 -3.66 1.17 -4.90
CA GLU A 57 -4.63 0.10 -4.64
C GLU A 57 -5.00 0.07 -3.16
N ARG A 58 -6.26 0.43 -2.86
CA ARG A 58 -6.83 0.36 -1.52
C ARG A 58 -7.59 -0.97 -1.36
N PRO A 59 -7.20 -1.84 -0.41
CA PRO A 59 -7.92 -3.09 -0.16
C PRO A 59 -9.31 -2.80 0.41
N GLU A 60 -10.27 -3.64 0.06
CA GLU A 60 -11.62 -3.59 0.64
C GLU A 60 -11.61 -4.06 2.11
N VAL A 61 -10.78 -5.05 2.42
CA VAL A 61 -10.52 -5.50 3.79
C VAL A 61 -9.56 -4.53 4.46
N ARG A 62 -10.03 -3.85 5.50
CA ARG A 62 -9.27 -2.81 6.20
C ARG A 62 -8.18 -3.35 7.12
N GLU A 63 -8.31 -4.61 7.55
CA GLU A 63 -7.38 -5.27 8.49
C GLU A 63 -6.44 -6.24 7.76
N VAL A 64 -5.78 -5.77 6.68
CA VAL A 64 -4.83 -6.60 5.90
C VAL A 64 -3.67 -7.13 6.75
N THR A 65 -3.28 -6.39 7.79
CA THR A 65 -2.24 -6.82 8.73
C THR A 65 -2.68 -8.08 9.51
N ALA A 66 -3.90 -8.08 10.05
CA ALA A 66 -4.44 -9.24 10.75
C ALA A 66 -4.68 -10.42 9.81
N LEU A 67 -5.14 -10.13 8.59
CA LEU A 67 -5.35 -11.13 7.55
C LEU A 67 -4.06 -11.87 7.17
N GLY A 68 -2.94 -11.16 7.06
CA GLY A 68 -1.64 -11.78 6.78
C GLY A 68 -1.19 -12.77 7.86
N ALA A 69 -1.40 -12.43 9.14
CA ALA A 69 -1.11 -13.34 10.25
C ALA A 69 -2.04 -14.57 10.24
N ALA A 70 -3.32 -14.37 9.92
CA ALA A 70 -4.29 -15.45 9.78
C ALA A 70 -3.94 -16.40 8.64
N TYR A 71 -3.52 -15.88 7.48
CA TYR A 71 -3.07 -16.69 6.35
C TYR A 71 -1.85 -17.54 6.68
N LEU A 72 -0.84 -16.97 7.32
CA LEU A 72 0.35 -17.71 7.76
C LEU A 72 0.00 -18.84 8.74
N ALA A 73 -0.83 -18.54 9.75
CA ALA A 73 -1.26 -19.54 10.73
C ALA A 73 -2.13 -20.62 10.09
N GLY A 74 -3.06 -20.24 9.21
CA GLY A 74 -3.97 -21.15 8.53
C GLY A 74 -3.26 -22.10 7.57
N LEU A 75 -2.24 -21.64 6.85
CA LEU A 75 -1.37 -22.52 6.06
C LEU A 75 -0.59 -23.50 6.95
N ALA A 76 -0.06 -23.03 8.08
CA ALA A 76 0.73 -23.86 8.99
C ALA A 76 -0.07 -25.00 9.64
N VAL A 77 -1.37 -24.78 9.90
CA VAL A 77 -2.28 -25.81 10.46
C VAL A 77 -3.05 -26.59 9.40
N GLY A 78 -2.79 -26.33 8.10
CA GLY A 78 -3.47 -26.98 6.99
C GLY A 78 -4.94 -26.60 6.83
N PHE A 79 -5.36 -25.47 7.40
CA PHE A 79 -6.68 -24.88 7.13
C PHE A 79 -6.78 -24.45 5.66
N TRP A 80 -5.69 -23.89 5.12
CA TRP A 80 -5.47 -23.74 3.68
C TRP A 80 -4.34 -24.68 3.24
N GLN A 81 -4.48 -25.28 2.06
CA GLN A 81 -3.50 -26.24 1.53
C GLN A 81 -2.33 -25.55 0.81
N ASN A 82 -2.58 -24.39 0.20
CA ASN A 82 -1.58 -23.66 -0.56
C ASN A 82 -1.97 -22.17 -0.71
N LEU A 83 -1.06 -21.39 -1.31
CA LEU A 83 -1.28 -19.97 -1.57
C LEU A 83 -2.41 -19.70 -2.59
N ASP A 84 -2.75 -20.67 -3.45
CA ASP A 84 -3.80 -20.51 -4.46
C ASP A 84 -5.20 -20.49 -3.83
N GLU A 85 -5.35 -21.04 -2.61
CA GLU A 85 -6.59 -20.93 -1.83
C GLU A 85 -6.75 -19.58 -1.12
N LEU A 86 -5.70 -18.74 -1.11
CA LEU A 86 -5.75 -17.39 -0.54
C LEU A 86 -6.10 -16.38 -1.64
N GLN A 87 -7.39 -16.02 -1.74
CA GLN A 87 -7.87 -14.96 -2.64
C GLN A 87 -7.91 -13.60 -1.96
#